data_AF-A0A967CDK8-F1
#
_entry.id   AF-A0A967CDK8-F1
#
_cell.length_a   1.000
_cell.length_b   1.000
_cell.length_c   1.000
_cell.angle_alpha   90.00
_cell.angle_beta   90.00
_cell.angle_gamma   90.00
#
_symmetry.space_group_name_H-M   'P 1'
#
loop_
_entity.id
_entity.type
_entity.pdbx_description
1 polymer ?
#
loop_
_entity_poly.entity_id
_entity_poly.type
_entity_poly.pdbx_seq_one_letter_code
_entity_poly.pdbx_strand_id
1 'polypeptide(L)'
;MADFPQSPDAIDAAWLSSVLGKPVSDFTIAPLGEGVGILGLVTRVTMTTSEGTKTLIAKFQSPVEGNRDIANLYSMYQREYIFYTEIAPTLSVRS
;
A
#
# COMPACT_ATOMS: atom_id res chain seq x y z
N MET A 1 4.33 -19.60 -2.49
CA MET A 1 4.03 -18.24 -1.98
C MET A 1 4.48 -17.27 -3.05
N ALA A 2 3.62 -16.34 -3.46
CA ALA A 2 4.10 -15.22 -4.25
C ALA A 2 4.97 -14.34 -3.33
N ASP A 3 6.12 -13.89 -3.81
CA ASP A 3 7.00 -13.00 -3.04
C ASP A 3 6.28 -11.68 -2.72
N PHE A 4 6.63 -11.06 -1.59
CA PHE A 4 6.05 -9.77 -1.22
C PHE A 4 6.58 -8.66 -2.15
N PRO A 5 5.70 -7.94 -2.89
CA PRO A 5 6.12 -6.92 -3.84
C PRO A 5 6.80 -5.75 -3.11
N GLN A 6 8.02 -5.41 -3.56
CA GLN A 6 8.81 -4.31 -2.97
C GLN A 6 8.58 -2.97 -3.69
N SER A 7 7.83 -2.96 -4.79
CA SER A 7 7.47 -1.78 -5.58
C SER A 7 6.09 -1.96 -6.23
N PRO A 8 5.44 -0.87 -6.68
CA PRO A 8 4.15 -0.96 -7.37
C PRO A 8 4.19 -1.87 -8.61
N ASP A 9 5.28 -1.82 -9.38
CA ASP A 9 5.43 -2.59 -10.64
C ASP A 9 5.58 -4.10 -10.41
N ALA A 10 5.89 -4.51 -9.18
CA ALA A 10 6.00 -5.91 -8.80
C ALA A 10 4.66 -6.52 -8.35
N ILE A 11 3.57 -5.73 -8.29
CA ILE A 11 2.24 -6.25 -8.02
C ILE A 11 1.76 -7.01 -9.27
N ASP A 12 1.27 -8.23 -9.05
CA ASP A 12 0.54 -8.99 -10.07
C ASP A 12 -0.85 -9.45 -9.56
N ALA A 13 -1.67 -9.93 -10.49
CA ALA A 13 -3.03 -10.37 -10.20
C ALA A 13 -3.07 -11.63 -9.31
N ALA A 14 -2.05 -12.50 -9.37
CA ALA A 14 -1.99 -13.71 -8.57
C ALA A 14 -1.70 -13.37 -7.09
N TRP A 15 -0.77 -12.45 -6.85
CA TRP A 15 -0.47 -11.90 -5.54
C TRP A 15 -1.69 -11.17 -4.96
N LEU A 16 -2.32 -10.26 -5.73
CA LEU A 16 -3.55 -9.57 -5.30
C LEU A 16 -4.65 -10.57 -4.93
N SER A 17 -4.87 -11.58 -5.78
CA SER A 17 -5.89 -12.60 -5.52
C SER A 17 -5.59 -13.38 -4.23
N SER A 18 -4.32 -13.70 -4.00
CA SER A 18 -3.87 -14.42 -2.81
C SER A 18 -4.07 -13.60 -1.53
N VAL A 19 -3.69 -12.32 -1.51
CA VAL A 19 -3.77 -11.49 -0.29
C VAL A 19 -5.18 -11.02 0.02
N LEU A 20 -6.03 -10.84 -1.00
CA LEU A 20 -7.42 -10.43 -0.82
C LEU A 20 -8.37 -11.62 -0.60
N GLY A 21 -7.89 -12.86 -0.79
CA GLY A 21 -8.71 -14.07 -0.67
C GLY A 21 -9.85 -14.14 -1.71
N LYS A 22 -9.72 -13.45 -2.84
CA LYS A 22 -10.73 -13.42 -3.91
C LYS A 22 -10.07 -13.26 -5.29
N PRO A 23 -10.62 -13.83 -6.37
CA PRO A 23 -10.06 -13.66 -7.70
C PRO A 23 -10.07 -12.20 -8.17
N VAL A 24 -8.92 -11.72 -8.63
CA VAL A 24 -8.75 -10.44 -9.34
C VAL A 24 -8.46 -10.76 -10.80
N SER A 25 -9.36 -10.37 -11.70
CA SER A 25 -9.24 -10.68 -13.13
C SER A 25 -8.41 -9.65 -13.89
N ASP A 26 -8.44 -8.40 -13.43
CA ASP A 26 -7.73 -7.28 -14.03
C ASP A 26 -7.51 -6.18 -12.99
N PHE A 27 -6.46 -5.39 -13.16
CA PHE A 27 -6.17 -4.24 -12.30
C PHE A 27 -5.32 -3.19 -13.00
N THR A 28 -5.40 -1.96 -12.49
CA THR A 28 -4.55 -0.84 -12.89
C THR A 28 -3.97 -0.18 -11.64
N ILE A 29 -2.77 0.39 -11.79
CA ILE A 29 -2.07 1.12 -10.73
C ILE A 29 -1.87 2.56 -11.20
N ALA A 30 -2.21 3.51 -10.32
CA ALA A 30 -1.98 4.93 -10.54
C ALA A 30 -1.31 5.57 -9.32
N PRO A 31 -0.28 6.41 -9.48
CA PRO A 31 0.28 7.20 -8.39
C PRO A 31 -0.81 8.04 -7.70
N LEU A 32 -0.75 8.11 -6.37
CA LEU A 32 -1.62 8.93 -5.55
C LEU A 32 -0.80 10.07 -4.92
N GLY A 33 -0.44 11.05 -5.75
CA GLY A 33 0.42 12.18 -5.40
C GLY A 33 1.52 12.39 -6.44
N GLU A 34 2.18 13.55 -6.36
CA GLU A 34 3.34 13.85 -7.22
C GLU A 34 4.65 13.45 -6.53
N GLY A 35 5.51 12.76 -7.28
CA GLY A 35 6.83 12.34 -6.80
C GLY A 35 6.80 11.17 -5.82
N VAL A 36 7.96 10.95 -5.20
CA VAL A 36 8.21 9.76 -4.36
C VAL A 36 7.76 9.96 -2.91
N GLY A 37 7.67 11.22 -2.45
CA GLY A 37 7.53 11.55 -1.04
C GLY A 37 8.76 11.15 -0.19
N ILE A 38 8.84 11.67 1.03
CA ILE A 38 9.90 11.28 1.97
C ILE A 38 9.65 9.86 2.48
N LEU A 39 8.39 9.55 2.83
CA LEU A 39 8.06 8.28 3.49
C LEU A 39 7.96 7.11 2.52
N GLY A 40 7.51 7.34 1.30
CA GLY A 40 7.33 6.26 0.34
C GLY A 40 6.27 6.52 -0.73
N LEU A 41 6.18 5.55 -1.65
CA LEU A 41 5.27 5.60 -2.79
C LEU A 41 3.86 5.25 -2.33
N VAL A 42 2.90 6.12 -2.66
CA VAL A 42 1.48 5.88 -2.43
C VAL A 42 0.82 5.70 -3.78
N THR A 43 0.17 4.56 -4.00
CA THR A 43 -0.48 4.23 -5.26
C THR A 43 -1.90 3.75 -5.02
N ARG A 44 -2.81 4.10 -5.92
CA ARG A 44 -4.15 3.54 -5.98
C ARG A 44 -4.14 2.35 -6.91
N VAL A 45 -4.60 1.21 -6.41
CA VAL A 45 -4.89 0.03 -7.22
C VAL A 45 -6.38 0.00 -7.48
N THR A 46 -6.78 0.01 -8.75
CA THR A 46 -8.18 -0.20 -9.18
C THR A 46 -8.27 -1.59 -9.78
N MET A 47 -9.17 -2.43 -9.29
CA MET A 47 -9.24 -3.85 -9.66
C MET A 47 -10.66 -4.30 -9.96
N THR A 48 -10.77 -5.28 -10.84
CA THR A 48 -12.02 -5.96 -11.16
C THR A 48 -12.11 -7.27 -10.38
N THR A 49 -13.17 -7.40 -9.58
CA THR A 49 -13.45 -8.58 -8.75
C THR A 49 -14.83 -9.14 -9.11
N SER A 50 -15.18 -10.32 -8.57
CA SER A 50 -16.53 -10.89 -8.72
C SER A 50 -17.64 -9.99 -8.16
N GLU A 51 -17.31 -9.07 -7.25
CA GLU A 51 -18.25 -8.10 -6.66
C GLU A 51 -18.25 -6.74 -7.40
N GLY A 52 -17.64 -6.68 -8.58
CA GLY A 52 -17.44 -5.47 -9.37
C GLY A 52 -16.10 -4.77 -9.11
N THR A 53 -16.00 -3.52 -9.55
CA THR A 53 -14.79 -2.69 -9.43
C THR A 53 -14.55 -2.27 -7.99
N LYS A 54 -13.33 -2.50 -7.50
CA LYS A 54 -12.88 -2.13 -6.15
C LYS A 54 -11.60 -1.31 -6.24
N THR A 55 -11.30 -0.55 -5.19
CA THR A 55 -10.06 0.21 -5.07
C THR A 55 -9.39 -0.03 -3.72
N LEU A 56 -8.06 0.02 -3.70
CA LEU A 56 -7.27 0.07 -2.47
C LEU A 56 -6.09 1.02 -2.63
N ILE A 57 -5.50 1.41 -1.50
CA ILE A 57 -4.23 2.14 -1.47
C ILE A 57 -3.12 1.17 -1.12
N ALA A 58 -2.15 1.03 -2.03
CA ALA A 58 -0.91 0.30 -1.80
C ALA A 58 0.20 1.30 -1.50
N LYS A 59 0.81 1.16 -0.33
CA LYS A 59 1.89 2.01 0.13
C LYS A 59 3.19 1.21 0.24
N PHE A 60 4.24 1.73 -0.35
CA PHE A 60 5.58 1.12 -0.36
C PHE A 60 6.56 2.05 0.32
N GLN A 61 7.64 1.49 0.86
CA GLN A 61 8.78 2.25 1.37
C GLN A 61 9.39 3.16 0.28
N SER A 62 10.15 4.17 0.70
CA SER A 62 10.85 5.03 -0.25
C SER A 62 11.90 4.24 -1.04
N PRO A 63 11.99 4.40 -2.38
CA PRO A 63 13.08 3.84 -3.18
C PRO A 63 14.44 4.48 -2.83
N VAL A 64 14.45 5.67 -2.23
CA VAL A 64 15.67 6.38 -1.81
C VAL A 64 16.14 5.85 -0.46
N GLU A 65 17.36 5.32 -0.40
CA GLU A 65 17.94 4.73 0.82
C GLU A 65 18.02 5.72 1.99
N GLY A 66 18.58 6.91 1.76
CA GLY A 66 18.67 7.93 2.81
C GLY A 66 17.31 8.34 3.38
N ASN A 67 16.23 8.28 2.58
CA ASN A 67 14.89 8.51 3.10
C ASN A 67 14.42 7.38 4.02
N ARG A 68 14.76 6.12 3.69
CA ARG A 68 14.47 4.97 4.56
C ARG A 68 15.26 5.06 5.87
N ASP A 69 16.51 5.50 5.83
CA ASP A 69 17.33 5.69 7.04
C ASP A 69 16.71 6.71 7.97
N ILE A 70 16.28 7.86 7.44
CA ILE A 70 15.54 8.88 8.20
C ILE A 70 14.22 8.32 8.72
N ALA A 71 13.46 7.60 7.90
CA ALA A 71 12.20 6.99 8.31
C ALA A 71 12.39 5.99 9.47
N ASN A 72 13.46 5.20 9.44
CA ASN A 72 13.81 4.24 10.49
C ASN A 72 14.30 4.95 11.76
N LEU A 73 15.18 5.95 11.63
CA LEU A 73 15.71 6.72 12.76
C LEU A 73 14.60 7.35 13.60
N TYR A 74 13.53 7.81 12.95
CA TYR A 74 12.37 8.40 13.61
C TYR A 74 11.19 7.43 13.78
N SER A 75 11.37 6.13 13.55
CA SER A 75 10.32 5.11 13.65
C SER A 75 9.04 5.44 12.86
N MET A 76 9.17 6.12 11.72
CA MET A 76 8.05 6.59 10.90
C MET A 76 7.17 5.43 10.41
N TYR A 77 7.76 4.34 9.92
CA TYR A 77 7.00 3.17 9.46
C TYR A 77 6.26 2.47 10.61
N GLN A 78 6.92 2.34 11.77
CA GLN A 78 6.29 1.75 12.96
C GLN A 78 5.11 2.61 13.44
N ARG A 79 5.27 3.93 13.50
CA ARG A 79 4.19 4.84 13.90
C ARG A 79 3.01 4.78 12.93
N GLU A 80 3.27 4.69 11.64
CA GLU A 80 2.22 4.51 10.63
C GLU A 80 1.46 3.19 10.81
N TYR A 81 2.19 2.09 11.02
CA TYR A 81 1.59 0.79 11.30
C TYR A 81 0.70 0.86 12.54
N ILE A 82 1.24 1.31 13.68
CA ILE A 82 0.51 1.46 14.94
C ILE A 82 -0.71 2.38 14.76
N PHE A 83 -0.57 3.46 13.99
CA PHE A 83 -1.69 4.33 13.72
C PHE A 83 -2.85 3.58 13.05
N TYR A 84 -2.59 2.85 11.97
CA TYR A 84 -3.66 2.16 11.24
C TYR A 84 -4.19 0.90 11.96
N THR A 85 -3.37 0.20 12.73
CA THR A 85 -3.77 -1.05 13.39
C THR A 85 -4.34 -0.86 14.79
N GLU A 86 -3.84 0.13 15.54
CA GLU A 86 -4.16 0.28 16.97
C GLU A 86 -4.88 1.60 17.27
N ILE A 87 -4.45 2.72 16.68
CA ILE A 87 -5.00 4.04 17.04
C ILE A 87 -6.27 4.36 16.26
N ALA A 88 -6.26 4.25 14.93
CA ALA A 88 -7.37 4.62 14.06
C ALA A 88 -8.71 3.93 14.44
N PRO A 89 -8.74 2.64 14.86
CA PRO A 89 -9.96 2.01 15.33
C PRO A 89 -10.57 2.64 16.59
N THR A 90 -9.77 3.36 17.40
CA THR A 90 -10.22 4.02 18.63
C THR A 90 -10.79 5.42 18.40
N LEU A 91 -10.58 5.98 17.20
CA LEU A 91 -11.03 7.32 16.85
C LEU A 91 -12.47 7.27 16.31
N SER A 92 -13.30 8.23 16.73
CA SER A 92 -14.68 8.38 16.23
C SER A 92 -14.75 9.09 14.88
N VAL A 93 -13.66 9.74 14.45
CA VAL A 93 -13.55 10.36 13.13
C VAL A 93 -13.36 9.27 12.09
N ARG A 94 -14.34 9.13 11.20
CA ARG A 94 -14.22 8.41 9.93
C ARG A 94 -14.59 9.39 8.82
N SER A 95 -13.64 9.70 7.95
CA SER A 95 -13.85 10.40 6.69
C SER A 95 -14.09 9.40 5.57
#